data_AF-A0A3D2X6L6-F1
#
_entry.id   AF-A0A3D2X6L6-F1
#
_cell.length_a   1.000
_cell.length_b   1.000
_cell.length_c   1.000
_cell.angle_alpha   90.00
_cell.angle_beta   90.00
_cell.angle_gamma   90.00
#
_symmetry.space_group_name_H-M   'P 1'
#
loop_
_entity.id
_entity.type
_entity.pdbx_description
1 polymer ?
#
loop_
_entity_poly.entity_id
_entity_poly.type
_entity_poly.pdbx_seq_one_letter_code
_entity_poly.pdbx_strand_id
1 'polypeptide(L)' 'MEKDNQKRLGAFEKMLEGILVEYKDILSRMEKLKAEGKVKSVTYQQLLVRKLMYTNMLALYELYDLRDKTEE' A
#
# COMPACT_ATOMS: atom_id res chain seq x y z
N MET A 1 3.98 -14.30 -26.62
CA MET A 1 5.08 -14.53 -25.64
C MET A 1 5.62 -13.20 -25.13
N GLU A 2 6.41 -12.43 -25.88
CA GLU A 2 7.02 -11.20 -25.34
C GLU A 2 6.02 -10.05 -25.07
N LYS A 3 5.04 -9.86 -25.96
CA LYS A 3 3.92 -8.91 -25.74
C LYS A 3 3.04 -9.26 -24.54
N ASP A 4 2.84 -10.54 -24.26
CA ASP A 4 2.02 -10.99 -23.12
C ASP A 4 2.75 -10.75 -21.80
N ASN A 5 4.07 -10.94 -21.78
CA ASN A 5 4.92 -10.63 -20.64
C ASN A 5 4.93 -9.12 -20.35
N GLN A 6 5.04 -8.26 -21.38
CA GLN A 6 4.95 -6.81 -21.22
C GLN A 6 3.58 -6.36 -20.69
N LYS A 7 2.49 -6.93 -21.20
CA LYS A 7 1.14 -6.62 -20.71
C LYS A 7 0.96 -7.02 -19.24
N ARG A 8 1.45 -8.21 -18.86
CA ARG A 8 1.42 -8.70 -17.48
C ARG A 8 2.26 -7.82 -16.56
N LEU A 9 3.45 -7.41 -17.01
CA LEU A 9 4.33 -6.51 -16.27
C LEU A 9 3.67 -5.15 -16.04
N GLY A 10 3.12 -4.52 -17.10
CA GLY A 10 2.44 -3.23 -16.95
C GLY A 10 1.19 -3.30 -16.06
N ALA A 11 0.48 -4.43 -16.04
CA ALA A 11 -0.62 -4.63 -15.08
C ALA A 11 -0.11 -4.76 -13.63
N PHE A 12 1.04 -5.39 -13.44
CA PHE A 12 1.70 -5.50 -12.14
C PHE A 12 2.19 -4.15 -11.62
N GLU A 13 2.86 -3.35 -12.46
CA GLU A 13 3.33 -2.01 -12.09
C GLU A 13 2.17 -1.10 -11.69
N LYS A 14 1.05 -1.10 -12.44
CA LYS A 14 -0.16 -0.36 -12.08
C LYS A 14 -0.77 -0.81 -10.75
N MET A 15 -0.71 -2.11 -10.47
CA MET A 15 -1.20 -2.66 -9.21
C MET A 15 -0.32 -2.22 -8.03
N LEU A 16 1.02 -2.23 -8.21
CA LEU A 16 1.97 -1.71 -7.23
C LEU A 16 1.75 -0.22 -6.95
N GLU A 17 1.57 0.60 -7.98
CA GLU A 17 1.26 2.02 -7.85
C GLU A 17 -0.05 2.23 -7.07
N GLY A 18 -1.10 1.47 -7.40
CA GLY A 18 -2.39 1.53 -6.70
C GLY A 18 -2.25 1.20 -5.20
N ILE A 19 -1.43 0.21 -4.85
CA ILE A 19 -1.13 -0.13 -3.45
C ILE A 19 -0.45 1.03 -2.73
N LEU A 20 0.54 1.67 -3.36
CA LEU A 20 1.27 2.78 -2.75
C LEU A 20 0.34 3.99 -2.51
N VAL A 21 -0.54 4.30 -3.45
CA VAL A 21 -1.53 5.37 -3.31
C VAL A 21 -2.51 5.05 -2.17
N GLU A 22 -3.08 3.84 -2.13
CA GLU A 22 -3.99 3.42 -1.06
C GLU A 22 -3.30 3.43 0.31
N TYR A 23 -2.03 3.01 0.38
CA TYR A 23 -1.25 3.06 1.61
C TYR A 23 -1.07 4.49 2.13
N LYS A 24 -0.67 5.42 1.24
CA LYS A 24 -0.52 6.85 1.57
C LYS A 24 -1.86 7.46 2.03
N ASP A 25 -2.97 7.10 1.38
CA ASP A 25 -4.32 7.56 1.79
C ASP A 25 -4.74 7.01 3.16
N ILE A 26 -4.49 5.73 3.44
CA ILE A 26 -4.77 5.14 4.76
C ILE A 26 -4.03 5.88 5.86
N LEU A 27 -2.74 6.18 5.66
CA LEU A 27 -1.95 6.95 6.64
C LEU A 27 -2.58 8.33 6.89
N SER A 28 -2.95 9.04 5.82
CA SER A 28 -3.61 10.36 5.92
C SER A 28 -4.93 10.29 6.70
N ARG A 29 -5.78 9.30 6.42
CA ARG A 29 -7.06 9.10 7.14
C ARG A 29 -6.86 8.73 8.60
N MET A 30 -5.86 7.89 8.90
CA MET A 30 -5.53 7.52 10.27
C MET A 30 -5.03 8.72 11.08
N GLU A 31 -4.18 9.57 10.50
CA GLU A 31 -3.72 10.79 11.17
C GLU A 31 -4.86 11.78 11.45
N LYS A 32 -5.82 11.92 10.52
CA LYS A 32 -7.05 12.72 10.78
C LYS A 32 -7.86 12.17 11.96
N LEU A 33 -8.12 10.86 11.97
CA LEU A 33 -8.85 10.21 13.07
C LEU A 33 -8.11 10.33 14.40
N LYS A 34 -6.78 10.31 14.38
CA LYS A 34 -5.93 10.49 15.56
C LYS A 34 -6.02 11.92 16.09
N ALA A 35 -5.97 12.92 15.22
CA ALA A 35 -6.18 14.33 15.59
C ALA A 35 -7.58 14.58 16.18
N GLU A 36 -8.59 13.84 15.71
CA GLU A 36 -9.96 13.86 16.26
C GLU A 36 -10.14 13.00 17.53
N GLY A 37 -9.11 12.32 18.02
CA GLY A 37 -9.19 11.44 19.20
C GLY A 37 -9.93 10.10 18.97
N LYS A 38 -10.21 9.73 17.72
CA LYS A 38 -11.03 8.56 17.32
C LYS A 38 -10.22 7.27 17.10
N VAL A 39 -9.09 7.10 17.77
CA VAL A 39 -8.19 5.94 17.62
C VAL A 39 -8.81 4.60 18.03
N LYS A 40 -9.86 4.61 18.87
CA LYS A 40 -10.60 3.41 19.29
C LYS A 40 -11.82 3.08 18.41
N SER A 41 -12.08 3.88 17.37
CA SER A 41 -13.21 3.65 16.47
C SER A 41 -13.01 2.39 15.63
N VAL A 42 -14.12 1.74 15.24
CA VAL A 42 -14.11 0.60 14.31
C VAL A 42 -13.40 0.96 13.01
N THR A 43 -13.64 2.18 12.50
CA THR A 43 -12.98 2.70 11.29
C THR A 43 -11.47 2.76 11.43
N TYR A 44 -10.95 3.25 12.56
CA TYR A 44 -9.50 3.29 12.80
C TYR A 44 -8.91 1.89 12.85
N GLN A 45 -9.58 0.94 13.50
CA GLN A 45 -9.13 -0.46 13.57
C GLN A 45 -9.12 -1.12 12.17
N GLN A 46 -10.15 -0.88 11.36
CA GLN A 46 -10.19 -1.36 9.96
C GLN A 46 -9.03 -0.78 9.13
N LEU A 47 -8.75 0.52 9.27
CA LEU A 47 -7.63 1.17 8.59
C LEU A 47 -6.28 0.62 9.06
N LEU A 48 -6.13 0.34 10.36
CA LEU A 48 -4.92 -0.28 10.91
C LEU A 48 -4.67 -1.68 10.33
N VAL A 49 -5.70 -2.52 10.22
CA VAL A 49 -5.60 -3.85 9.59
C VAL A 49 -5.19 -3.71 8.13
N ARG A 50 -5.83 -2.80 7.36
CA ARG A 50 -5.46 -2.56 5.96
C ARG A 50 -4.02 -2.06 5.83
N LYS A 51 -3.58 -1.15 6.72
CA LYS A 51 -2.19 -0.68 6.77
C LYS A 51 -1.21 -1.84 6.94
N LEU A 52 -1.47 -2.76 7.87
CA LEU A 52 -0.60 -3.92 8.11
C LEU A 52 -0.53 -4.84 6.87
N MET A 53 -1.66 -5.10 6.22
CA MET A 53 -1.69 -5.90 4.99
C MET A 53 -0.82 -5.29 3.89
N TYR A 54 -0.95 -3.98 3.67
CA TYR A 54 -0.15 -3.28 2.66
C TYR A 54 1.34 -3.22 3.03
N THR A 55 1.68 -2.96 4.30
CA THR A 55 3.09 -3.02 4.75
C THR A 55 3.70 -4.40 4.47
N ASN A 56 2.99 -5.49 4.78
CA ASN A 56 3.50 -6.84 4.53
C ASN A 56 3.70 -7.11 3.04
N MET A 57 2.77 -6.67 2.20
CA MET A 57 2.85 -6.85 0.75
C MET A 57 4.00 -6.02 0.15
N LEU A 58 4.18 -4.78 0.60
CA LEU A 58 5.29 -3.93 0.17
C LEU A 58 6.65 -4.52 0.60
N ALA A 59 6.75 -5.05 1.82
CA ALA A 59 7.95 -5.75 2.29
C ALA A 59 8.27 -6.98 1.43
N LEU A 60 7.25 -7.73 0.99
CA LEU A 60 7.43 -8.84 0.08
C LEU A 60 7.94 -8.37 -1.29
N TYR A 61 7.44 -7.25 -1.81
CA TYR A 61 7.91 -6.70 -3.07
C TYR A 61 9.35 -6.19 -2.99
N GLU A 62 9.72 -5.56 -1.87
CA GLU A 62 11.11 -5.17 -1.61
C GLU A 62 12.04 -6.39 -1.56
N LEU A 63 11.60 -7.50 -0.95
CA LEU A 63 12.39 -8.74 -0.87
C LEU A 63 12.74 -9.33 -2.25
N TYR A 64 11.89 -9.10 -3.25
CA TYR A 64 12.08 -9.58 -4.62
C TYR A 64 12.58 -8.49 -5.58
N ASP A 65 13.06 -7.35 -5.05
CA ASP A 65 13.51 -6.20 -5.84
C ASP A 65 12.45 -5.70 -6.86
N LEU A 66 11.16 -5.90 -6.53
CA LEU A 66 10.02 -5.46 -7.33
C LEU A 66 9.66 -4.00 -7.07
N ARG A 67 10.39 -3.33 -6.16
CA ARG A 67 10.27 -1.91 -5.84
C ARG A 67 11.62 -1.39 -5.34
N ASP A 68 12.01 -0.21 -5.82
CA ASP A 68 13.19 0.51 -5.31
C ASP A 68 12.98 0.95 -3.85
N LYS A 69 14.04 0.84 -3.04
CA LYS A 69 14.05 1.31 -1.63
C LYS A 69 13.95 2.83 -1.49
N THR A 70 13.93 3.56 -2.60
CA THR A 70 14.14 5.01 -2.65
C THR A 70 12.81 5.73 -2.78
N GLU A 71 12.03 5.78 -1.70
CA GLU A 71 11.03 6.84 -1.45
C GLU A 71 10.75 6.84 0.06
N GLU A 72 11.73 7.35 0.83
CA GLU A 72 11.55 7.93 2.18
C GLU A 72 11.35 9.44 2.06
#